data_AF-A0A341ENY9-F1
#
_entry.id   AF-A0A341ENY9-F1
#
_cell.length_a   1.000
_cell.length_b   1.000
_cell.length_c   1.000
_cell.angle_alpha   90.00
_cell.angle_beta   90.00
_cell.angle_gamma   90.00
#
_symmetry.space_group_name_H-M   'P 1'
#
loop_
_entity.id
_entity.type
_entity.pdbx_description
1 polymer ?
#
loop_
_entity_poly.entity_id
_entity_poly.type
_entity_poly.pdbx_seq_one_letter_code
_entity_poly.pdbx_strand_id
1 'polypeptide(L)'
;MNKTIFAALAAMSMAVSGPALAASKKEDSCMHQAAVVAAVQQARLDRVKEREVPAAVKAKATWPESFNTAIPLVTPWVYEMKMRDVKKNDLSAAWKEMCLAQ
;
A
#
# COMPACT_ATOMS: atom_id res chain seq x y z
N MET A 1 -35.19 4.99 43.66
CA MET A 1 -34.41 4.68 44.87
C MET A 1 -33.87 3.27 44.78
N ASN A 2 -32.54 3.16 44.91
CA ASN A 2 -31.73 1.98 45.24
C ASN A 2 -31.62 0.86 44.19
N LYS A 3 -30.50 0.15 44.01
CA LYS A 3 -29.05 0.28 44.31
C LYS A 3 -28.49 -1.08 43.89
N THR A 4 -27.66 -1.19 42.86
CA THR A 4 -26.69 -2.31 42.74
C THR A 4 -25.76 -2.07 41.55
N ILE A 5 -24.55 -1.66 41.91
CA ILE A 5 -23.34 -1.75 41.11
C ILE A 5 -23.08 -3.24 40.84
N PHE A 6 -23.02 -3.64 39.57
CA PHE A 6 -22.34 -4.87 39.18
C PHE A 6 -21.22 -4.49 38.21
N ALA A 7 -20.02 -4.51 38.76
CA ALA A 7 -18.77 -4.43 38.03
C ALA A 7 -18.41 -5.81 37.46
N ALA A 8 -17.62 -5.77 36.39
CA ALA A 8 -16.74 -6.81 35.85
C ALA A 8 -17.40 -8.00 35.13
N LEU A 9 -17.16 -8.08 33.82
CA LEU A 9 -16.11 -8.94 33.28
C LEU A 9 -15.88 -8.55 31.81
N ALA A 10 -14.91 -7.66 31.57
CA ALA A 10 -14.31 -7.52 30.27
C ALA A 10 -13.50 -8.80 30.01
N ALA A 11 -14.06 -9.73 29.25
CA ALA A 11 -13.30 -10.79 28.61
C ALA A 11 -12.43 -10.13 27.52
N MET A 12 -11.31 -9.55 27.95
CA MET A 12 -10.24 -9.10 27.07
C MET A 12 -9.59 -10.36 26.52
N SER A 13 -10.18 -10.91 25.44
CA SER A 13 -9.53 -11.91 24.61
C SER A 13 -8.17 -11.36 24.20
N MET A 14 -7.10 -11.92 24.78
CA MET A 14 -5.73 -11.60 24.45
C MET A 14 -5.51 -11.87 22.97
N ALA A 15 -5.63 -10.83 22.17
CA ALA A 15 -5.07 -10.83 20.84
C ALA A 15 -3.56 -10.96 21.01
N VAL A 16 -3.02 -12.14 20.67
CA VAL A 16 -1.59 -12.31 20.43
C VAL A 16 -1.25 -11.54 19.15
N SER A 17 -1.19 -10.21 19.26
CA SER A 17 -0.59 -9.34 18.27
C SER A 17 0.84 -9.05 18.73
N GLY A 18 1.71 -10.05 18.59
CA GLY A 18 3.14 -9.87 18.86
C GLY A 18 3.75 -8.83 17.91
N PRO A 19 4.72 -8.02 18.35
CA PRO A 19 5.39 -7.02 17.51
C PRO A 19 5.95 -7.60 16.20
N ALA A 20 6.45 -8.84 16.25
CA ALA A 20 6.97 -9.55 15.07
C ALA A 20 5.87 -9.85 14.02
N LEU A 21 4.65 -10.21 14.46
CA LEU A 21 3.55 -10.51 13.55
C LEU A 21 2.97 -9.22 12.92
N ALA A 22 2.96 -8.12 13.68
CA ALA A 22 2.58 -6.81 13.16
C ALA A 22 3.64 -6.26 12.18
N ALA A 23 4.93 -6.45 12.48
CA ALA A 23 6.03 -6.08 11.59
C ALA A 23 5.98 -6.84 10.26
N SER A 24 5.74 -8.16 10.29
CA SER A 24 5.57 -8.97 9.08
C SER A 24 4.37 -8.52 8.23
N LYS A 25 3.21 -8.27 8.84
CA LYS A 25 2.04 -7.75 8.12
C LYS A 25 2.27 -6.37 7.51
N LYS A 26 3.02 -5.52 8.21
CA LYS A 26 3.42 -4.20 7.71
C LYS A 26 4.36 -4.36 6.52
N GLU A 27 5.35 -5.23 6.63
CA GLU A 27 6.28 -5.52 5.53
C GLU A 27 5.55 -6.02 4.29
N ASP A 28 4.64 -7.00 4.44
CA ASP A 28 3.83 -7.52 3.34
C ASP A 28 2.97 -6.44 2.69
N SER A 29 2.32 -5.59 3.49
CA SER A 29 1.55 -4.44 3.00
C SER A 29 2.43 -3.47 2.21
N CYS A 30 3.62 -3.13 2.72
CA CYS A 30 4.56 -2.26 2.04
C CYS A 30 5.08 -2.87 0.74
N MET A 31 5.27 -4.19 0.69
CA MET A 31 5.63 -4.90 -0.54
C MET A 31 4.54 -4.81 -1.61
N HIS A 32 3.28 -4.98 -1.23
CA HIS A 32 2.16 -4.84 -2.17
C HIS A 32 2.00 -3.41 -2.69
N GLN A 33 2.12 -2.40 -1.81
CA GLN A 33 2.09 -1.00 -2.23
C GLN A 33 3.26 -0.66 -3.17
N ALA A 34 4.46 -1.14 -2.86
CA ALA A 34 5.64 -0.96 -3.71
C ALA A 34 5.44 -1.61 -5.09
N ALA A 35 4.81 -2.79 -5.15
CA ALA A 35 4.47 -3.45 -6.41
C ALA A 35 3.48 -2.63 -7.25
N VAL A 36 2.50 -1.97 -6.62
CA VAL A 36 1.61 -1.03 -7.32
C VAL A 36 2.42 0.13 -7.92
N VAL A 37 3.33 0.72 -7.15
CA VAL A 37 4.20 1.82 -7.62
C VAL A 37 5.08 1.37 -8.78
N ALA A 38 5.67 0.17 -8.69
CA ALA A 38 6.46 -0.43 -9.75
C ALA A 38 5.65 -0.57 -11.06
N ALA A 39 4.40 -1.04 -10.95
CA ALA A 39 3.55 -1.23 -12.11
C ALA A 39 3.10 0.09 -12.75
N VAL A 40 2.84 1.13 -11.94
CA VAL A 40 2.55 2.49 -12.44
C VAL A 40 3.79 3.09 -13.10
N GLN A 41 4.97 2.93 -12.50
CA GLN A 41 6.25 3.33 -13.09
C GLN A 41 6.46 2.64 -14.44
N GLN A 42 6.23 1.33 -14.52
CA GLN A 42 6.34 0.58 -15.76
C GLN A 42 5.32 1.06 -16.82
N ALA A 43 4.06 1.31 -16.44
CA ALA A 43 3.06 1.86 -17.35
C ALA A 43 3.50 3.22 -17.94
N ARG A 44 4.14 4.05 -17.12
CA ARG A 44 4.71 5.33 -17.58
C ARG A 44 5.88 5.13 -18.55
N LEU A 45 6.76 4.17 -18.28
CA LEU A 45 7.87 3.80 -19.17
C LEU A 45 7.37 3.25 -20.51
N ASP A 46 6.30 2.46 -20.46
CA ASP A 46 5.59 1.87 -21.61
C ASP A 46 4.73 2.89 -22.37
N ARG A 47 4.71 4.15 -21.94
CA ARG A 47 3.93 5.24 -22.55
C ARG A 47 2.42 5.02 -22.55
N VAL A 48 1.90 4.26 -21.58
CA VAL A 48 0.45 4.16 -21.34
C VAL A 48 -0.10 5.56 -21.06
N LYS A 49 -1.25 5.92 -21.63
CA LYS A 49 -1.88 7.22 -21.33
C LYS A 49 -2.35 7.23 -19.88
N GLU A 50 -2.20 8.35 -19.20
CA GLU A 50 -2.48 8.44 -17.75
C GLU A 50 -3.87 7.91 -17.36
N ARG A 51 -4.90 8.31 -18.11
CA ARG A 51 -6.28 7.85 -17.94
C ARG A 51 -6.48 6.33 -18.12
N GLU A 52 -5.58 5.66 -18.83
CA GLU A 52 -5.61 4.21 -19.11
C GLU A 52 -4.80 3.42 -18.08
N VAL A 53 -3.97 4.07 -17.26
CA VAL A 53 -3.12 3.43 -16.25
C VAL A 53 -3.94 2.58 -15.28
N PRO A 54 -5.09 3.04 -14.72
CA PRO A 54 -5.86 2.21 -13.81
C PRO A 54 -6.29 0.88 -14.43
N ALA A 55 -6.71 0.88 -15.69
CA ALA A 55 -7.08 -0.35 -16.38
C ALA A 55 -5.86 -1.23 -16.70
N ALA A 56 -4.79 -0.62 -17.24
CA ALA A 56 -3.58 -1.32 -17.65
C ALA A 56 -2.84 -1.99 -16.48
N VAL A 57 -2.78 -1.31 -15.33
CA VAL A 57 -2.13 -1.81 -14.12
C VAL A 57 -2.97 -2.89 -13.45
N LYS A 58 -4.29 -2.68 -13.30
CA LYS A 58 -5.20 -3.69 -12.72
C LYS A 58 -5.18 -5.00 -13.49
N ALA A 59 -5.11 -4.94 -14.82
CA ALA A 59 -5.06 -6.14 -15.67
C ALA A 59 -3.81 -7.01 -15.46
N LYS A 60 -2.75 -6.45 -14.84
CA LYS A 60 -1.48 -7.12 -14.55
C LYS A 60 -1.22 -7.27 -13.05
N ALA A 61 -2.23 -7.01 -12.21
CA ALA A 61 -2.06 -7.00 -10.76
C ALA A 61 -1.68 -8.40 -10.24
N THR A 62 -0.61 -8.45 -9.45
CA THR A 62 -0.13 -9.66 -8.75
C THR A 62 -0.35 -9.55 -7.23
N TRP A 63 -0.95 -8.46 -6.78
CA TRP A 63 -1.25 -8.15 -5.38
C TRP A 63 -2.77 -8.24 -5.10
N PRO A 64 -3.20 -8.28 -3.83
CA PRO A 64 -4.62 -8.31 -3.47
C PRO A 64 -5.38 -7.09 -3.98
N GLU A 65 -6.63 -7.27 -4.41
CA GLU A 65 -7.44 -6.21 -5.03
C GLU A 65 -7.58 -4.94 -4.18
N SER A 66 -7.55 -5.06 -2.85
CA SER A 66 -7.60 -3.93 -1.92
C SER A 66 -6.51 -2.87 -2.19
N PHE A 67 -5.35 -3.28 -2.70
CA PHE A 67 -4.24 -2.38 -3.02
C PHE A 67 -4.42 -1.65 -4.36
N ASN A 68 -5.40 -2.03 -5.20
CA ASN A 68 -5.72 -1.30 -6.43
C ASN A 68 -6.21 0.13 -6.17
N THR A 69 -6.67 0.42 -4.95
CA THR A 69 -7.01 1.78 -4.50
C THR A 69 -5.81 2.74 -4.52
N ALA A 70 -4.58 2.21 -4.41
CA ALA A 70 -3.37 3.02 -4.50
C ALA A 70 -3.05 3.47 -5.93
N ILE A 71 -3.52 2.75 -6.97
CA ILE A 71 -3.23 3.07 -8.37
C ILE A 71 -3.60 4.52 -8.72
N PRO A 72 -4.85 4.99 -8.52
CA PRO A 72 -5.21 6.38 -8.84
C PRO A 72 -4.53 7.42 -7.94
N LEU A 73 -4.00 7.03 -6.79
CA LEU A 73 -3.27 7.94 -5.88
C LEU A 73 -1.83 8.13 -6.32
N VAL A 74 -1.18 7.06 -6.77
CA VAL A 74 0.24 7.05 -7.18
C VAL A 74 0.41 7.54 -8.62
N THR A 75 -0.58 7.30 -9.49
CA THR A 75 -0.50 7.61 -10.93
C THR A 75 -0.16 9.08 -11.20
N PRO A 76 -0.85 10.09 -10.63
CA PRO A 76 -0.55 11.49 -10.91
C PRO A 76 0.88 11.85 -10.54
N TRP A 77 1.34 11.42 -9.36
CA TRP A 77 2.70 11.66 -8.90
C TRP A 77 3.76 11.15 -9.88
N VAL A 78 3.65 9.89 -10.33
CA VAL A 78 4.59 9.32 -11.32
C VAL A 78 4.48 10.02 -12.68
N TYR A 79 3.28 10.46 -13.06
CA TYR A 79 3.03 11.10 -14.36
C TYR A 79 3.46 12.58 -14.41
N GLU A 80 3.56 13.24 -13.27
CA GLU A 80 4.14 14.58 -13.13
C GLU A 80 5.68 14.56 -13.14
N MET A 81 6.31 13.43 -12.79
CA MET A 81 7.76 13.30 -12.83
C MET A 81 8.32 13.39 -14.26
N LYS A 82 9.51 14.00 -14.37
CA LYS A 82 10.27 14.01 -15.63
C LYS A 82 10.64 12.57 -15.99
N MET A 83 10.47 12.22 -17.27
CA MET A 83 10.73 10.85 -17.75
C MET A 83 12.16 10.36 -17.46
N ARG A 84 13.14 11.26 -17.41
CA ARG A 84 14.52 10.92 -17.01
C ARG A 84 14.60 10.38 -15.58
N ASP A 85 13.82 10.95 -14.66
CA ASP A 85 13.83 10.61 -13.23
C ASP A 85 13.03 9.31 -13.02
N VAL A 86 11.93 9.12 -13.75
CA VAL A 86 11.18 7.85 -13.80
C VAL A 86 12.06 6.68 -14.29
N LYS A 87 12.99 6.92 -15.22
CA LYS A 87 13.92 5.89 -15.71
C LYS A 87 15.08 5.60 -14.76
N LYS A 88 15.55 6.63 -14.05
CA LYS A 88 16.78 6.55 -13.25
C LYS A 88 16.53 5.96 -11.87
N ASN A 89 15.36 6.22 -11.29
CA ASN A 89 15.08 5.90 -9.89
C ASN A 89 14.25 4.61 -9.78
N ASP A 90 14.50 3.83 -8.73
CA ASP A 90 13.61 2.75 -8.32
C ASP A 90 12.53 3.31 -7.38
N LEU A 91 11.36 3.64 -7.95
CA LEU A 91 10.27 4.25 -7.18
C LEU A 91 9.62 3.24 -6.24
N SER A 92 9.69 1.95 -6.59
CA SER A 92 9.21 0.85 -5.75
C SER A 92 10.06 0.72 -4.49
N ALA A 93 11.38 0.70 -4.62
CA ALA A 93 12.29 0.65 -3.48
C ALA A 93 12.12 1.88 -2.58
N ALA A 94 12.10 3.08 -3.17
CA ALA A 94 11.90 4.32 -2.41
C ALA A 94 10.57 4.32 -1.64
N TRP A 95 9.49 3.85 -2.26
CA TRP A 95 8.19 3.72 -1.59
C TRP A 95 8.23 2.70 -0.45
N LYS A 96 8.84 1.54 -0.69
CA LYS A 96 8.96 0.48 0.34
C LYS A 96 9.69 1.03 1.57
N GLU A 97 10.82 1.71 1.37
CA GLU A 97 11.60 2.30 2.47
C GLU A 97 10.76 3.31 3.27
N MET A 98 10.06 4.22 2.58
CA MET A 98 9.17 5.18 3.24
C MET A 98 8.04 4.48 4.02
N CYS A 99 7.41 3.46 3.43
CA CYS A 99 6.32 2.72 4.06
C CYS A 99 6.79 1.96 5.31
N LEU A 100 7.99 1.35 5.26
CA LEU A 100 8.56 0.67 6.42
C LEU A 100 8.89 1.63 7.55
N ALA A 101 9.20 2.89 7.25
CA ALA A 101 9.48 3.93 8.24
C ALA A 101 8.23 4.53 8.92
N GLN A 102 7.02 4.26 8.43
CA GLN A 102 5.73 4.73 9.01
C GLN A 102 5.23 3.82 10.13
#